data_AF-A0A6P5PFW0-F1
#
_entry.id   AF-A0A6P5PFW0-F1
#
_cell.length_a   1.000
_cell.length_b   1.000
_cell.length_c   1.000
_cell.angle_alpha   90.00
_cell.angle_beta   90.00
_cell.angle_gamma   90.00
#
_symmetry.space_group_name_H-M   'P 1'
#
loop_
_entity.id
_entity.type
_entity.pdbx_description
1 polymer ?
#
loop_
_entity_poly.entity_id
_entity_poly.type
_entity_poly.pdbx_seq_one_letter_code
_entity_poly.pdbx_strand_id
1 'polypeptide(L)'
;MAEAGDEGTASVEASGFSDLSDSELVEFLDLEEAKESAVSLSKPGPSSELPGKDDKPVSLQNWKRGLDVLSPMERFHLKYLYVTDLCTQNWCELQMVYGKELPGSLTPEKAAVLDTGASIHLAKELELHDLVTVPIATKEDAWAVKFLNILSMIPALQSEGRVREFPVFGEVEGIFLVGVIDELHYTSKGELELAELKTRRRPVLPLPAQKKKDYFQVSLYKYIFDAMVQGKVTPASLIHHTKLCLDKPLGPSVLRHARQGGVSVKSLGDLMELVFLSLTLSDLPAIDTLKLEYIHQETATILGTETVAFEEKEVKSKVQHYVAYWMGHRDPQGVDVEEAWKCRTCDYVDICEWRRGSGVLSSSWEPKAKKVK
;
A
#
# COMPACT_ATOMS: atom_id res chain seq x y z
N MET A 1 20.77 -32.66 31.40
CA MET A 1 21.34 -31.84 30.32
C MET A 1 20.18 -31.21 29.61
N ALA A 2 20.11 -29.88 29.64
CA ALA A 2 18.99 -29.10 29.16
C ALA A 2 18.91 -29.19 27.62
N GLU A 3 17.72 -29.49 27.11
CA GLU A 3 17.38 -29.23 25.72
C GLU A 3 17.13 -27.73 25.59
N ALA A 4 17.91 -27.09 24.73
CA ALA A 4 17.74 -25.69 24.37
C ALA A 4 16.43 -25.55 23.59
N GLY A 5 15.53 -24.73 24.14
CA GLY A 5 14.30 -24.33 23.47
C GLY A 5 14.61 -23.47 22.25
N ASP A 6 13.90 -23.78 21.17
CA ASP A 6 13.77 -22.95 19.98
C ASP A 6 13.09 -21.63 20.40
N GLU A 7 13.89 -20.58 20.59
CA GLU A 7 13.40 -19.22 20.80
C GLU A 7 12.77 -18.73 19.49
N GLY A 8 11.45 -18.93 19.36
CA GLY A 8 10.65 -18.31 18.33
C GLY A 8 10.86 -16.79 18.37
N THR A 9 11.31 -16.23 17.26
CA THR A 9 11.46 -14.79 17.04
C THR A 9 10.10 -14.12 17.23
N ALA A 10 9.89 -13.49 18.39
CA ALA A 10 8.70 -12.68 18.64
C ALA A 10 8.69 -11.50 17.68
N SER A 11 7.65 -11.40 16.85
CA SER A 11 7.42 -10.23 16.02
C SER A 11 6.85 -9.08 16.87
N VAL A 12 7.14 -7.86 16.46
CA VAL A 12 6.78 -6.66 17.20
C VAL A 12 5.94 -5.79 16.26
N GLU A 13 4.76 -5.38 16.68
CA GLU A 13 4.03 -4.30 16.01
C GLU A 13 4.19 -3.05 16.87
N ALA A 14 4.59 -1.94 16.25
CA ALA A 14 4.33 -0.65 16.87
C ALA A 14 2.81 -0.43 16.90
N SER A 15 2.29 0.25 17.91
CA SER A 15 0.92 0.79 17.83
C SER A 15 0.79 1.80 16.69
N GLY A 16 1.92 2.28 16.15
CA GLY A 16 1.98 3.14 14.99
C GLY A 16 2.02 2.37 13.68
N PHE A 17 1.56 3.03 12.64
CA PHE A 17 1.22 2.42 11.35
C PHE A 17 2.29 2.64 10.29
N SER A 18 3.50 3.01 10.71
CA SER A 18 4.65 3.27 9.82
C SER A 18 4.96 2.14 8.84
N ASP A 19 4.65 0.90 9.20
CA ASP A 19 4.87 -0.27 8.34
C ASP A 19 3.85 -0.41 7.20
N LEU A 20 2.83 0.46 7.12
CA LEU A 20 1.72 0.40 6.15
C LEU A 20 1.66 1.57 5.15
N SER A 21 2.46 2.62 5.33
CA SER A 21 2.45 3.81 4.46
C SER A 21 3.41 3.68 3.26
N ASP A 22 3.15 2.71 2.38
CA ASP A 22 3.97 2.45 1.17
C ASP A 22 3.53 3.27 -0.06
N SER A 23 3.25 4.57 0.10
CA SER A 23 2.65 5.38 -0.97
C SER A 23 3.62 6.11 -1.93
N GLU A 24 4.94 5.99 -1.79
CA GLU A 24 5.88 6.95 -2.42
C GLU A 24 6.60 6.47 -3.70
N LEU A 25 6.07 5.47 -4.42
CA LEU A 25 6.82 4.83 -5.52
C LEU A 25 6.93 5.65 -6.84
N VAL A 26 6.60 6.96 -6.86
CA VAL A 26 6.36 7.73 -8.12
C VAL A 26 7.30 8.95 -8.31
N GLU A 27 8.39 9.04 -7.56
CA GLU A 27 9.17 10.30 -7.49
C GLU A 27 10.29 10.50 -8.52
N PHE A 28 10.59 9.50 -9.34
CA PHE A 28 11.82 9.51 -10.16
C PHE A 28 11.66 10.14 -11.56
N LEU A 29 10.43 10.46 -11.96
CA LEU A 29 10.07 10.75 -13.36
C LEU A 29 10.65 12.07 -13.90
N ASP A 30 10.98 13.00 -13.01
CA ASP A 30 11.28 14.37 -13.42
C ASP A 30 12.79 14.58 -13.78
N LEU A 31 13.65 13.54 -13.68
CA LEU A 31 15.09 13.61 -13.98
C LEU A 31 15.42 13.52 -15.47
N GLU A 32 14.60 12.83 -16.25
CA GLU A 32 14.95 12.54 -17.65
C GLU A 32 14.58 13.65 -18.62
N GLU A 33 13.54 14.44 -18.33
CA GLU A 33 13.14 15.57 -19.19
C GLU A 33 14.17 16.70 -19.22
N ALA A 34 14.92 16.90 -18.14
CA ALA A 34 15.96 17.94 -18.07
C ALA A 34 17.28 17.53 -18.75
N LYS A 35 17.53 16.23 -18.94
CA LYS A 35 18.80 15.71 -19.48
C LYS A 35 18.86 15.68 -21.02
N GLU A 36 17.73 15.83 -21.72
CA GLU A 36 17.72 15.87 -23.19
C GLU A 36 18.32 17.17 -23.78
N SER A 37 18.72 18.13 -22.94
CA SER A 37 19.34 19.39 -23.40
C SER A 37 20.88 19.41 -23.40
N ALA A 38 21.58 18.33 -23.05
CA ALA A 38 23.06 18.34 -23.00
C ALA A 38 23.71 17.00 -23.43
N VAL A 39 24.14 16.95 -24.70
CA VAL A 39 25.44 16.45 -25.23
C VAL A 39 26.07 15.25 -24.48
N SER A 40 26.00 14.01 -24.97
CA SER A 40 26.80 13.35 -26.04
C SER A 40 28.27 12.99 -25.73
N LEU A 41 28.61 11.74 -26.10
CA LEU A 41 29.93 11.11 -26.34
C LEU A 41 30.81 10.64 -25.16
N SER A 42 30.79 9.32 -24.91
CA SER A 42 32.00 8.47 -24.92
C SER A 42 31.66 6.97 -24.80
N LYS A 43 32.33 6.12 -25.59
CA LYS A 43 32.17 4.65 -25.65
C LYS A 43 33.28 3.90 -24.87
N PRO A 44 33.10 2.59 -24.55
CA PRO A 44 33.79 1.86 -23.49
C PRO A 44 34.87 0.86 -23.98
N GLY A 45 35.63 0.27 -23.05
CA GLY A 45 36.56 -0.85 -23.26
C GLY A 45 36.08 -2.17 -22.61
N PRO A 46 36.57 -3.36 -23.04
CA PRO A 46 35.88 -4.64 -22.80
C PRO A 46 36.65 -5.70 -21.96
N SER A 47 35.94 -6.81 -21.71
CA SER A 47 36.36 -8.17 -21.28
C SER A 47 36.54 -8.40 -19.77
N SER A 48 36.17 -9.54 -19.17
CA SER A 48 36.34 -10.94 -19.62
C SER A 48 35.44 -11.96 -18.88
N GLU A 49 35.25 -13.11 -19.52
CA GLU A 49 34.42 -14.29 -19.18
C GLU A 49 34.96 -15.23 -18.07
N LEU A 50 34.09 -16.14 -17.59
CA LEU A 50 34.24 -17.62 -17.41
C LEU A 50 33.45 -18.14 -16.17
N PRO A 51 33.20 -19.45 -15.98
CA PRO A 51 32.49 -20.44 -16.80
C PRO A 51 31.39 -21.20 -16.01
N GLY A 52 30.60 -22.05 -16.70
CA GLY A 52 29.36 -22.64 -16.18
C GLY A 52 29.45 -23.90 -15.32
N LYS A 53 28.29 -24.30 -14.80
CA LYS A 53 27.97 -25.65 -14.33
C LYS A 53 26.50 -25.97 -14.60
N ASP A 54 26.30 -27.14 -15.21
CA ASP A 54 25.03 -27.79 -15.50
C ASP A 54 24.18 -28.00 -14.24
N ASP A 55 22.98 -27.43 -14.23
CA ASP A 55 21.84 -27.98 -13.50
C ASP A 55 20.64 -27.98 -14.45
N LYS A 56 20.13 -29.18 -14.75
CA LYS A 56 19.00 -29.38 -15.66
C LYS A 56 17.78 -28.61 -15.13
N PRO A 57 17.16 -27.71 -15.92
CA PRO A 57 15.99 -26.99 -15.47
C PRO A 57 14.81 -27.96 -15.41
N VAL A 58 14.25 -28.15 -14.21
CA VAL A 58 12.88 -28.64 -14.08
C VAL A 58 12.01 -27.73 -14.93
N SER A 59 11.30 -28.32 -15.90
CA SER A 59 10.59 -27.61 -16.96
C SER A 59 9.67 -26.50 -16.42
N LEU A 60 10.08 -25.24 -16.63
CA LEU A 60 9.30 -24.01 -16.36
C LEU A 60 7.87 -24.05 -16.95
N GLN A 61 7.65 -24.86 -17.99
CA GLN A 61 6.34 -25.01 -18.63
C GLN A 61 5.36 -25.84 -17.80
N ASN A 62 5.83 -26.76 -16.96
CA ASN A 62 4.94 -27.52 -16.06
C ASN A 62 4.59 -26.73 -14.80
N TRP A 63 5.47 -25.83 -14.36
CA TRP A 63 5.19 -24.88 -13.27
C TRP A 63 4.13 -23.85 -13.68
N LYS A 64 4.25 -23.23 -14.87
CA LYS A 64 3.27 -22.27 -15.40
C LYS A 64 1.86 -22.85 -15.55
N ARG A 65 1.72 -24.09 -16.06
CA ARG A 65 0.41 -24.76 -16.23
C ARG A 65 -0.36 -25.04 -14.94
N GLY A 66 0.32 -25.17 -13.80
CA GLY A 66 -0.32 -25.36 -12.49
C GLY A 66 -0.69 -24.03 -11.80
N LEU A 67 0.02 -22.94 -12.11
CA LEU A 67 -0.25 -21.60 -11.57
C LEU A 67 -1.38 -20.87 -12.30
N ASP A 68 -1.65 -21.20 -13.57
CA ASP A 68 -2.76 -20.60 -14.35
C ASP A 68 -4.17 -20.94 -13.83
N VAL A 69 -4.29 -21.82 -12.80
CA VAL A 69 -5.58 -22.19 -12.19
C VAL A 69 -5.86 -21.41 -10.91
N LEU A 70 -4.85 -20.85 -10.26
CA LEU A 70 -5.01 -20.12 -9.00
C LEU A 70 -5.18 -18.63 -9.28
N SER A 71 -6.13 -18.00 -8.58
CA SER A 71 -6.25 -16.54 -8.56
C SER A 71 -4.98 -15.90 -7.98
N PRO A 72 -4.63 -14.64 -8.32
CA PRO A 72 -3.51 -13.94 -7.68
C PRO A 72 -3.62 -13.89 -6.15
N MET A 73 -4.83 -13.74 -5.58
CA MET A 73 -5.04 -13.83 -4.14
C MET A 73 -4.54 -15.16 -3.56
N GLU A 74 -4.87 -16.28 -4.21
CA GLU A 74 -4.42 -17.61 -3.79
C GLU A 74 -2.93 -17.80 -4.05
N ARG A 75 -2.42 -17.36 -5.21
CA ARG A 75 -1.02 -17.46 -5.59
C ARG A 75 -0.10 -16.75 -4.59
N PHE A 76 -0.48 -15.56 -4.15
CA PHE A 76 0.27 -14.77 -3.17
C PHE A 76 -0.14 -15.04 -1.72
N HIS A 77 -1.04 -16.01 -1.49
CA HIS A 77 -1.54 -16.43 -0.18
C HIS A 77 -2.17 -15.29 0.63
N LEU A 78 -2.78 -14.33 -0.05
CA LEU A 78 -3.39 -13.14 0.52
C LEU A 78 -4.79 -13.45 1.06
N LYS A 79 -5.13 -12.87 2.21
CA LYS A 79 -6.46 -12.95 2.82
C LYS A 79 -7.28 -11.68 2.61
N TYR A 80 -6.58 -10.58 2.44
CA TYR A 80 -7.09 -9.24 2.18
C TYR A 80 -5.99 -8.49 1.40
N LEU A 81 -6.36 -7.35 0.83
CA LEU A 81 -5.42 -6.44 0.19
C LEU A 81 -5.30 -5.16 1.01
N TYR A 82 -4.17 -4.50 0.91
CA TYR A 82 -4.04 -3.13 1.39
C TYR A 82 -4.58 -2.16 0.34
N VAL A 83 -5.07 -0.99 0.78
CA VAL A 83 -5.46 0.10 -0.12
C VAL A 83 -4.30 0.47 -1.07
N THR A 84 -3.07 0.43 -0.59
CA THR A 84 -1.84 0.64 -1.37
C THR A 84 -1.66 -0.39 -2.49
N ASP A 85 -2.10 -1.64 -2.34
CA ASP A 85 -2.05 -2.66 -3.41
C ASP A 85 -2.93 -2.24 -4.61
N LEU A 86 -4.12 -1.69 -4.36
CA LEU A 86 -4.98 -1.20 -5.44
C LEU A 86 -4.48 0.14 -6.02
N CYS A 87 -3.88 0.99 -5.19
CA CYS A 87 -3.31 2.26 -5.65
C CYS A 87 -2.07 2.06 -6.53
N THR A 88 -1.25 1.05 -6.25
CA THR A 88 -0.11 0.69 -7.11
C THR A 88 -0.56 0.11 -8.45
N GLN A 89 -1.69 -0.62 -8.51
CA GLN A 89 -2.31 -1.01 -9.79
C GLN A 89 -2.75 0.19 -10.62
N ASN A 90 -3.29 1.24 -10.00
CA ASN A 90 -3.66 2.48 -10.70
C ASN A 90 -2.45 3.14 -11.38
N TRP A 91 -1.24 2.96 -10.84
CA TRP A 91 -0.01 3.45 -11.45
C TRP A 91 0.41 2.61 -12.67
N CYS A 92 0.59 1.31 -12.48
CA CYS A 92 0.89 0.30 -13.50
C CYS A 92 0.69 -1.10 -12.91
N GLU A 93 -0.22 -1.89 -13.48
CA GLU A 93 -0.54 -3.20 -12.90
C GLU A 93 0.59 -4.21 -13.07
N LEU A 94 1.26 -4.23 -14.23
CA LEU A 94 2.42 -5.08 -14.43
C LEU A 94 3.54 -4.77 -13.42
N GLN A 95 3.77 -3.49 -13.11
CA GLN A 95 4.74 -3.11 -12.09
C GLN A 95 4.34 -3.64 -10.70
N MET A 96 3.06 -3.52 -10.33
CA MET A 96 2.56 -4.08 -9.08
C MET A 96 2.78 -5.60 -9.03
N VAL A 97 2.45 -6.31 -10.12
CA VAL A 97 2.64 -7.77 -10.21
C VAL A 97 4.11 -8.15 -10.06
N TYR A 98 5.01 -7.50 -10.80
CA TYR A 98 6.45 -7.76 -10.66
C TYR A 98 6.96 -7.44 -9.25
N GLY A 99 6.40 -6.41 -8.59
CA GLY A 99 6.68 -6.10 -7.19
C GLY A 99 6.33 -7.23 -6.23
N LYS A 100 5.21 -7.92 -6.46
CA LYS A 100 4.80 -9.09 -5.66
C LYS A 100 5.60 -10.34 -6.00
N GLU A 101 5.98 -10.54 -7.26
CA GLU A 101 6.71 -11.74 -7.71
C GLU A 101 8.21 -11.69 -7.43
N LEU A 102 8.81 -10.50 -7.45
CA LEU A 102 10.26 -10.26 -7.33
C LEU A 102 10.53 -9.24 -6.21
N PRO A 103 10.29 -9.61 -4.94
CA PRO A 103 10.56 -8.72 -3.81
C PRO A 103 12.07 -8.40 -3.73
N GLY A 104 12.39 -7.12 -3.47
CA GLY A 104 13.77 -6.65 -3.25
C GLY A 104 14.48 -6.02 -4.46
N SER A 105 13.76 -5.73 -5.55
CA SER A 105 14.33 -5.04 -6.72
C SER A 105 14.37 -3.50 -6.61
N LEU A 106 14.07 -2.93 -5.44
CA LEU A 106 14.15 -1.49 -5.24
C LEU A 106 15.61 -1.04 -5.19
N THR A 107 15.92 0.00 -5.97
CA THR A 107 17.25 0.62 -5.91
C THR A 107 17.47 1.32 -4.57
N PRO A 108 18.72 1.43 -4.07
CA PRO A 108 19.02 2.14 -2.83
C PRO A 108 18.55 3.59 -2.82
N GLU A 109 18.57 4.27 -3.97
CA GLU A 109 18.09 5.65 -4.11
C GLU A 109 16.57 5.73 -3.88
N LYS A 110 15.80 4.77 -4.41
CA LYS A 110 14.35 4.67 -4.18
C LYS A 110 14.01 4.35 -2.74
N ALA A 111 14.75 3.41 -2.15
CA ALA A 111 14.60 3.07 -0.74
C ALA A 111 14.82 4.30 0.16
N ALA A 112 15.88 5.07 -0.07
CA ALA A 112 16.16 6.28 0.72
C ALA A 112 15.06 7.35 0.63
N VAL A 113 14.41 7.50 -0.54
CA VAL A 113 13.28 8.42 -0.71
C VAL A 113 12.09 7.95 0.12
N LEU A 114 11.73 6.67 0.02
CA LEU A 114 10.65 6.06 0.80
C LEU A 114 10.91 6.16 2.30
N ASP A 115 12.14 5.87 2.75
CA ASP A 115 12.54 5.96 4.15
C ASP A 115 12.41 7.39 4.70
N THR A 116 12.73 8.39 3.86
CA THR A 116 12.61 9.80 4.21
C THR A 116 11.14 10.19 4.40
N GLY A 117 10.27 9.77 3.47
CA GLY A 117 8.86 10.02 3.60
C GLY A 117 8.21 9.29 4.77
N ALA A 118 8.52 8.01 4.97
CA ALA A 118 8.09 7.24 6.13
C ALA A 118 8.51 7.93 7.45
N SER A 119 9.73 8.47 7.51
CA SER A 119 10.20 9.25 8.67
C SER A 119 9.40 10.53 8.90
N ILE A 120 8.92 11.18 7.83
CA ILE A 120 8.08 12.38 7.91
C ILE A 120 6.66 12.04 8.39
N HIS A 121 6.07 10.96 7.87
CA HIS A 121 4.77 10.45 8.36
C HIS A 121 4.86 10.07 9.84
N LEU A 122 5.91 9.35 10.22
CA LEU A 122 6.21 9.00 11.61
C LEU A 122 6.33 10.25 12.51
N ALA A 123 7.07 11.27 12.04
CA ALA A 123 7.20 12.52 12.77
C ALA A 123 5.84 13.22 12.96
N LYS A 124 4.98 13.22 11.93
CA LYS A 124 3.61 13.73 12.07
C LYS A 124 2.80 12.88 13.05
N GLU A 125 2.80 11.55 12.96
CA GLU A 125 2.07 10.70 13.91
C GLU A 125 2.43 11.04 15.37
N LEU A 126 3.73 11.21 15.62
CA LEU A 126 4.29 11.56 16.94
C LEU A 126 3.93 12.96 17.45
N GLU A 127 3.39 13.85 16.62
CA GLU A 127 2.86 15.15 17.11
C GLU A 127 1.56 14.98 17.92
N LEU A 128 0.83 13.88 17.70
CA LEU A 128 -0.47 13.62 18.34
C LEU A 128 -0.48 12.36 19.21
N HIS A 129 0.30 11.34 18.88
CA HIS A 129 0.27 10.06 19.58
C HIS A 129 1.66 9.63 20.03
N ASP A 130 1.77 9.13 21.26
CA ASP A 130 2.93 8.38 21.69
C ASP A 130 2.88 6.96 21.12
N LEU A 131 3.95 6.54 20.44
CA LEU A 131 4.06 5.18 19.93
C LEU A 131 4.33 4.18 21.05
N VAL A 132 3.44 3.22 21.19
CA VAL A 132 3.57 2.10 22.12
C VAL A 132 3.87 0.84 21.34
N THR A 133 5.06 0.31 21.52
CA THR A 133 5.45 -0.97 20.93
C THR A 133 4.77 -2.13 21.66
N VAL A 134 3.93 -2.90 20.96
CA VAL A 134 3.20 -4.05 21.51
C VAL A 134 3.72 -5.34 20.86
N PRO A 135 4.46 -6.19 21.61
CA PRO A 135 4.87 -7.48 21.10
C PRO A 135 3.65 -8.34 20.71
N ILE A 136 3.67 -8.90 19.51
CA ILE A 136 2.61 -9.75 18.97
C ILE A 136 3.14 -11.18 18.78
N ALA A 137 2.30 -12.18 19.02
CA ALA A 137 2.66 -13.58 18.78
C ALA A 137 1.83 -14.21 17.65
N THR A 138 0.69 -13.59 17.32
CA THR A 138 -0.31 -14.17 16.44
C THR A 138 -0.92 -13.11 15.52
N LYS A 139 -1.51 -13.54 14.41
CA LYS A 139 -2.30 -12.64 13.56
C LYS A 139 -3.51 -12.06 14.29
N GLU A 140 -4.04 -12.78 15.28
CA GLU A 140 -5.11 -12.28 16.15
C GLU A 140 -4.61 -11.11 17.02
N ASP A 141 -3.38 -11.17 17.53
CA ASP A 141 -2.75 -10.06 18.25
C ASP A 141 -2.59 -8.82 17.35
N ALA A 142 -2.14 -9.02 16.10
CA ALA A 142 -1.96 -7.92 15.15
C ALA A 142 -3.30 -7.20 14.84
N TRP A 143 -4.40 -7.96 14.74
CA TRP A 143 -5.74 -7.40 14.59
C TRP A 143 -6.26 -6.76 15.88
N ALA A 144 -5.95 -7.34 17.03
CA ALA A 144 -6.32 -6.78 18.33
C ALA A 144 -5.69 -5.40 18.56
N VAL A 145 -4.42 -5.19 18.16
CA VAL A 145 -3.78 -3.86 18.23
C VAL A 145 -4.53 -2.85 17.37
N LYS A 146 -4.91 -3.22 16.14
CA LYS A 146 -5.70 -2.35 15.24
C LYS A 146 -7.07 -1.99 15.84
N PHE A 147 -7.73 -2.95 16.48
CA PHE A 147 -8.99 -2.71 17.20
C PHE A 147 -8.84 -1.83 18.42
N LEU A 148 -7.77 -2.00 19.20
CA LEU A 148 -7.48 -1.12 20.34
C LEU A 148 -7.21 0.32 19.89
N ASN A 149 -6.53 0.50 18.76
CA ASN A 149 -6.32 1.82 18.17
C ASN A 149 -7.63 2.47 17.73
N ILE A 150 -8.55 1.73 17.09
CA ILE A 150 -9.89 2.26 16.77
C ILE A 150 -10.63 2.67 18.05
N LEU A 151 -10.62 1.82 19.09
CA LEU A 151 -11.30 2.11 20.35
C LEU A 151 -10.77 3.35 21.07
N SER A 152 -9.47 3.66 20.94
CA SER A 152 -8.89 4.89 21.50
C SER A 152 -9.09 6.10 20.60
N MET A 153 -9.01 5.94 19.27
CA MET A 153 -9.09 7.03 18.31
C MET A 153 -10.51 7.57 18.11
N ILE A 154 -11.55 6.74 18.22
CA ILE A 154 -12.94 7.21 18.11
C ILE A 154 -13.25 8.32 19.14
N PRO A 155 -13.08 8.09 20.46
CA PRO A 155 -13.33 9.14 21.44
C PRO A 155 -12.36 10.32 21.30
N ALA A 156 -11.09 10.07 20.96
CA ALA A 156 -10.12 11.15 20.72
C ALA A 156 -10.55 12.07 19.57
N LEU A 157 -11.03 11.51 18.45
CA LEU A 157 -11.57 12.28 17.33
C LEU A 157 -12.79 13.12 17.76
N GLN A 158 -13.67 12.56 18.59
CA GLN A 158 -14.86 13.28 19.08
C GLN A 158 -14.51 14.41 20.08
N SER A 159 -13.53 14.20 20.95
CA SER A 159 -13.19 15.16 22.02
C SER A 159 -12.15 16.20 21.62
N GLU A 160 -11.12 15.78 20.89
CA GLU A 160 -9.97 16.61 20.49
C GLU A 160 -10.10 17.13 19.06
N GLY A 161 -10.96 16.50 18.26
CA GLY A 161 -11.31 16.96 16.92
C GLY A 161 -10.33 16.51 15.83
N ARG A 162 -9.33 15.69 16.15
CA ARG A 162 -8.30 15.24 15.21
C ARG A 162 -7.67 13.92 15.68
N VAL A 163 -7.43 13.01 14.74
CA VAL A 163 -6.62 11.81 14.92
C VAL A 163 -5.77 11.57 13.67
N ARG A 164 -4.75 10.74 13.81
CA ARG A 164 -3.83 10.32 12.74
C ARG A 164 -3.71 8.81 12.74
N GLU A 165 -3.38 8.28 11.58
CA GLU A 165 -3.21 6.86 11.34
C GLU A 165 -4.45 6.02 11.71
N PHE A 166 -5.64 6.48 11.31
CA PHE A 166 -6.89 5.81 11.64
C PHE A 166 -7.07 4.53 10.80
N PRO A 167 -7.21 3.34 11.42
CA PRO A 167 -7.37 2.10 10.66
C PRO A 167 -8.73 2.02 10.00
N VAL A 168 -8.74 1.63 8.72
CA VAL A 168 -9.96 1.36 7.98
C VAL A 168 -9.94 -0.04 7.39
N PHE A 169 -11.10 -0.68 7.35
CA PHE A 169 -11.25 -1.99 6.74
C PHE A 169 -12.68 -2.25 6.30
N GLY A 170 -12.85 -3.08 5.28
CA GLY A 170 -14.17 -3.46 4.80
C GLY A 170 -14.12 -4.35 3.57
N GLU A 171 -15.23 -5.00 3.25
CA GLU A 171 -15.37 -5.78 2.03
C GLU A 171 -15.83 -4.90 0.87
N VAL A 172 -15.10 -4.97 -0.25
CA VAL A 172 -15.39 -4.26 -1.48
C VAL A 172 -15.22 -5.22 -2.65
N GLU A 173 -16.29 -5.41 -3.43
CA GLU A 173 -16.30 -6.30 -4.61
C GLU A 173 -15.82 -7.73 -4.32
N GLY A 174 -16.19 -8.27 -3.14
CA GLY A 174 -15.86 -9.64 -2.74
C GLY A 174 -14.42 -9.85 -2.26
N ILE A 175 -13.63 -8.79 -2.10
CA ILE A 175 -12.32 -8.81 -1.44
C ILE A 175 -12.38 -7.93 -0.19
N PHE A 176 -11.66 -8.34 0.85
CA PHE A 176 -11.49 -7.53 2.04
C PHE A 176 -10.30 -6.58 1.87
N LEU A 177 -10.52 -5.30 2.15
CA LEU A 177 -9.51 -4.24 2.09
C LEU A 177 -9.17 -3.76 3.49
N VAL A 178 -7.90 -3.42 3.68
CA VAL A 178 -7.36 -2.80 4.89
C VAL A 178 -6.56 -1.57 4.50
N GLY A 179 -6.65 -0.50 5.27
CA GLY A 179 -5.92 0.73 5.03
C GLY A 179 -5.74 1.53 6.30
N VAL A 180 -4.99 2.61 6.19
CA VAL A 180 -4.75 3.54 7.28
C VAL A 180 -4.90 4.95 6.71
N ILE A 181 -5.78 5.73 7.31
CA ILE A 181 -5.98 7.13 6.94
C ILE A 181 -4.96 7.95 7.71
N ASP A 182 -4.10 8.68 6.99
CA ASP A 182 -3.08 9.55 7.58
C ASP A 182 -3.67 10.48 8.64
N GLU A 183 -4.75 11.20 8.32
CA GLU A 183 -5.38 12.15 9.23
C GLU A 183 -6.90 12.29 9.01
N LEU A 184 -7.64 12.28 10.11
CA LEU A 184 -9.05 12.66 10.19
C LEU A 184 -9.20 13.83 11.17
N HIS A 185 -9.91 14.88 10.77
CA HIS A 185 -10.19 15.98 11.68
C HIS A 185 -11.50 16.71 11.35
N TYR A 186 -12.08 17.37 12.35
CA TYR A 186 -13.22 18.26 12.13
C TYR A 186 -12.76 19.65 11.73
N THR A 187 -13.34 20.18 10.65
CA THR A 187 -13.12 21.57 10.25
C THR A 187 -13.85 22.53 11.20
N SER A 188 -13.56 23.83 11.09
CA SER A 188 -14.30 24.87 11.82
C SER A 188 -15.82 24.91 11.56
N LYS A 189 -16.29 24.24 10.49
CA LYS A 189 -17.71 24.10 10.17
C LYS A 189 -18.36 22.84 10.77
N GLY A 190 -17.58 21.99 11.44
CA GLY A 190 -18.02 20.69 11.94
C GLY A 190 -18.08 19.58 10.87
N GLU A 191 -17.57 19.84 9.67
CA GLU A 191 -17.42 18.84 8.60
C GLU A 191 -16.22 17.92 8.92
N LEU A 192 -16.35 16.61 8.73
CA LEU A 192 -15.26 15.66 8.88
C LEU A 192 -14.40 15.66 7.61
N GLU A 193 -13.12 15.97 7.76
CA GLU A 193 -12.15 16.04 6.67
C GLU A 193 -11.10 14.94 6.80
N LEU A 194 -10.89 14.20 5.71
CA LEU A 194 -9.74 13.32 5.53
C LEU A 194 -8.62 14.12 4.87
N ALA A 195 -7.44 14.13 5.48
CA ALA A 195 -6.25 14.76 4.92
C ALA A 195 -5.15 13.71 4.74
N GLU A 196 -4.70 13.53 3.51
CA GLU A 196 -3.61 12.64 3.13
C GLU A 196 -2.36 13.46 2.82
N LEU A 197 -1.24 13.07 3.43
CA LEU A 197 0.06 13.68 3.18
C LEU A 197 0.80 12.91 2.10
N LYS A 198 1.39 13.66 1.16
CA LYS A 198 2.34 13.12 0.20
C LYS A 198 3.64 13.90 0.29
N THR A 199 4.73 13.18 0.53
CA THR A 199 6.04 13.78 0.47
C THR A 199 6.54 13.80 -0.98
N ARG A 200 7.48 14.68 -1.28
CA ARG A 200 8.13 14.84 -2.58
C ARG A 200 9.59 15.16 -2.40
N ARG A 201 10.48 14.43 -3.06
CA ARG A 201 11.90 14.75 -3.16
C ARG A 201 12.17 16.05 -3.91
N ARG A 202 11.29 16.44 -4.83
CA ARG A 202 11.42 17.67 -5.61
C ARG A 202 10.44 18.73 -5.12
N PRO A 203 10.84 20.01 -5.11
CA PRO A 203 10.00 21.09 -4.62
C PRO A 203 8.98 21.54 -5.68
N VAL A 204 8.27 20.60 -6.31
CA VAL A 204 7.26 20.86 -7.35
C VAL A 204 6.06 19.95 -7.16
N LEU A 205 4.86 20.47 -7.46
CA LEU A 205 3.63 19.67 -7.45
C LEU A 205 3.68 18.53 -8.48
N PRO A 206 3.01 17.39 -8.22
CA PRO A 206 2.99 16.29 -9.17
C PRO A 206 2.18 16.65 -10.40
N LEU A 207 2.51 16.02 -11.54
CA LEU A 207 1.72 16.13 -12.76
C LEU A 207 0.33 15.51 -12.54
N PRO A 208 -0.70 15.96 -13.28
CA PRO A 208 -2.06 15.41 -13.15
C PRO A 208 -2.14 13.88 -13.25
N ALA A 209 -1.31 13.26 -14.09
CA ALA A 209 -1.26 11.81 -14.23
C ALA A 209 -0.70 11.09 -12.99
N GLN A 210 0.22 11.73 -12.23
CA GLN A 210 0.75 11.19 -10.97
C GLN A 210 -0.27 11.29 -9.84
N LYS A 211 -1.07 12.38 -9.85
CA LYS A 211 -2.12 12.62 -8.85
C LYS A 211 -3.28 11.63 -8.93
N LYS A 212 -3.51 10.97 -10.08
CA LYS A 212 -4.60 9.99 -10.25
C LYS A 212 -4.57 8.90 -9.17
N LYS A 213 -3.38 8.40 -8.79
CA LYS A 213 -3.26 7.37 -7.74
C LYS A 213 -3.65 7.93 -6.38
N ASP A 214 -3.22 9.16 -6.07
CA ASP A 214 -3.46 9.80 -4.78
C ASP A 214 -4.96 10.12 -4.63
N TYR A 215 -5.60 10.59 -5.72
CA TYR A 215 -7.04 10.84 -5.76
C TYR A 215 -7.83 9.55 -5.53
N PHE A 216 -7.40 8.46 -6.18
CA PHE A 216 -8.01 7.14 -5.99
C PHE A 216 -7.83 6.63 -4.55
N GLN A 217 -6.65 6.83 -3.95
CA GLN A 217 -6.36 6.43 -2.57
C GLN A 217 -7.31 7.09 -1.57
N VAL A 218 -7.38 8.43 -1.56
CA VAL A 218 -8.25 9.15 -0.61
C VAL A 218 -9.73 8.84 -0.84
N SER A 219 -10.12 8.64 -2.10
CA SER A 219 -11.50 8.26 -2.44
C SER A 219 -11.84 6.84 -1.97
N LEU A 220 -10.89 5.91 -2.05
CA LEU A 220 -11.06 4.55 -1.55
C LEU A 220 -11.08 4.51 -0.02
N TYR A 221 -10.24 5.30 0.66
CA TYR A 221 -10.33 5.46 2.11
C TYR A 221 -11.68 5.99 2.55
N LYS A 222 -12.20 7.03 1.90
CA LYS A 222 -13.56 7.52 2.17
C LYS A 222 -14.61 6.45 1.97
N TYR A 223 -14.55 5.72 0.86
CA TYR A 223 -15.51 4.65 0.56
C TYR A 223 -15.54 3.58 1.67
N ILE A 224 -14.37 3.18 2.18
CA ILE A 224 -14.25 2.17 3.24
C ILE A 224 -14.68 2.74 4.60
N PHE A 225 -14.19 3.93 4.97
CA PHE A 225 -14.53 4.59 6.24
C PHE A 225 -16.03 4.83 6.38
N ASP A 226 -16.66 5.39 5.33
CA ASP A 226 -18.10 5.63 5.33
C ASP A 226 -18.88 4.33 5.50
N ALA A 227 -18.43 3.23 4.90
CA ALA A 227 -19.04 1.92 5.09
C ALA A 227 -18.90 1.39 6.53
N MET A 228 -17.78 1.66 7.19
CA MET A 228 -17.58 1.29 8.60
C MET A 228 -18.55 2.04 9.52
N VAL A 229 -18.62 3.37 9.42
CA VAL A 229 -19.47 4.19 10.31
C VAL A 229 -20.96 4.04 10.00
N GLN A 230 -21.32 3.67 8.77
CA GLN A 230 -22.71 3.34 8.39
C GLN A 230 -23.12 1.90 8.75
N GLY A 231 -22.26 1.12 9.40
CA GLY A 231 -22.56 -0.26 9.81
C GLY A 231 -22.70 -1.25 8.64
N LYS A 232 -22.11 -0.94 7.48
CA LYS A 232 -22.11 -1.83 6.31
C LYS A 232 -21.03 -2.91 6.40
N VAL A 233 -20.00 -2.69 7.21
CA VAL A 233 -19.00 -3.71 7.53
C VAL A 233 -19.57 -4.62 8.62
N THR A 234 -19.45 -5.94 8.44
CA THR A 234 -19.98 -6.92 9.41
C THR A 234 -18.87 -7.79 9.99
N PRO A 235 -19.00 -8.24 11.25
CA PRO A 235 -18.09 -9.24 11.82
C PRO A 235 -17.97 -10.50 10.95
N ALA A 236 -19.08 -10.97 10.38
CA ALA A 236 -19.10 -12.15 9.52
C ALA A 236 -18.21 -12.01 8.29
N SER A 237 -18.24 -10.85 7.62
CA SER A 237 -17.39 -10.55 6.46
C SER A 237 -15.91 -10.54 6.85
N LEU A 238 -15.55 -9.84 7.93
CA LEU A 238 -14.18 -9.82 8.45
C LEU A 238 -13.65 -11.24 8.70
N ILE A 239 -14.40 -12.06 9.45
CA ILE A 239 -14.01 -13.45 9.79
C ILE A 239 -13.88 -14.29 8.52
N HIS A 240 -14.83 -14.16 7.59
CA HIS A 240 -14.84 -14.90 6.33
C HIS A 240 -13.55 -14.68 5.54
N HIS A 241 -13.06 -13.45 5.43
CA HIS A 241 -11.87 -13.15 4.62
C HIS A 241 -10.57 -13.41 5.38
N THR A 242 -10.45 -12.89 6.59
CA THR A 242 -9.20 -12.94 7.40
C THR A 242 -8.90 -14.31 7.99
N LYS A 243 -9.91 -15.18 8.10
CA LYS A 243 -9.83 -16.49 8.75
C LYS A 243 -9.34 -16.39 10.21
N LEU A 244 -9.69 -15.31 10.91
CA LEU A 244 -9.33 -15.09 12.32
C LEU A 244 -10.14 -16.01 13.24
N CYS A 245 -9.52 -16.46 14.33
CA CYS A 245 -10.19 -17.24 15.37
C CYS A 245 -10.57 -16.35 16.55
N LEU A 246 -11.87 -16.04 16.69
CA LEU A 246 -12.35 -15.09 17.71
C LEU A 246 -12.12 -15.56 19.15
N ASP A 247 -12.29 -16.86 19.41
CA ASP A 247 -12.16 -17.45 20.75
C ASP A 247 -10.70 -17.61 21.20
N LYS A 248 -9.74 -17.32 20.30
CA LYS A 248 -8.33 -17.47 20.63
C LYS A 248 -7.93 -16.41 21.68
N PRO A 249 -7.30 -16.81 22.79
CA PRO A 249 -6.82 -15.87 23.79
C PRO A 249 -5.78 -14.92 23.20
N LEU A 250 -5.87 -13.64 23.57
CA LEU A 250 -4.89 -12.64 23.18
C LEU A 250 -3.59 -12.80 23.97
N GLY A 251 -2.47 -12.41 23.36
CA GLY A 251 -1.17 -12.42 23.98
C GLY A 251 -1.09 -11.54 25.24
N PRO A 252 -0.25 -11.87 26.23
CA PRO A 252 -0.16 -11.10 27.48
C PRO A 252 0.18 -9.61 27.29
N SER A 253 0.96 -9.28 26.27
CA SER A 253 1.31 -7.90 25.92
C SER A 253 0.10 -7.11 25.43
N VAL A 254 -0.69 -7.70 24.52
CA VAL A 254 -1.94 -7.10 24.01
C VAL A 254 -2.96 -6.92 25.14
N LEU A 255 -3.14 -7.94 25.99
CA LEU A 255 -4.04 -7.85 27.16
C LEU A 255 -3.62 -6.75 28.14
N ARG A 256 -2.32 -6.55 28.34
CA ARG A 256 -1.79 -5.45 29.17
C ARG A 256 -2.09 -4.10 28.53
N HIS A 257 -1.85 -3.98 27.23
CA HIS A 257 -2.12 -2.76 26.48
C HIS A 257 -3.61 -2.40 26.50
N ALA A 258 -4.50 -3.37 26.27
CA ALA A 258 -5.94 -3.20 26.40
C ALA A 258 -6.33 -2.65 27.78
N ARG A 259 -5.81 -3.24 28.86
CA ARG A 259 -6.09 -2.78 30.23
C ARG A 259 -5.58 -1.36 30.51
N GLN A 260 -4.44 -0.99 29.96
CA GLN A 260 -3.90 0.38 30.07
C GLN A 260 -4.81 1.39 29.37
N GLY A 261 -5.42 1.01 28.25
CA GLY A 261 -6.46 1.78 27.55
C GLY A 261 -7.85 1.68 28.18
N GLY A 262 -8.00 1.09 29.37
CA GLY A 262 -9.29 0.96 30.07
C GLY A 262 -10.21 -0.14 29.53
N VAL A 263 -9.70 -1.02 28.64
CA VAL A 263 -10.48 -2.09 28.00
C VAL A 263 -10.18 -3.43 28.68
N SER A 264 -11.23 -4.11 29.15
CA SER A 264 -11.12 -5.43 29.79
C SER A 264 -11.63 -6.52 28.84
N VAL A 265 -10.69 -7.24 28.22
CA VAL A 265 -10.96 -8.30 27.24
C VAL A 265 -10.11 -9.52 27.51
N LYS A 266 -10.51 -10.66 26.95
CA LYS A 266 -9.77 -11.94 27.01
C LYS A 266 -9.48 -12.49 25.61
N SER A 267 -10.41 -12.28 24.68
CA SER A 267 -10.37 -12.83 23.33
C SER A 267 -10.40 -11.74 22.26
N LEU A 268 -10.07 -12.09 21.02
CA LEU A 268 -10.26 -11.20 19.88
C LEU A 268 -11.76 -10.92 19.63
N GLY A 269 -12.64 -11.89 19.90
CA GLY A 269 -14.08 -11.73 19.83
C GLY A 269 -14.58 -10.58 20.70
N ASP A 270 -14.12 -10.50 21.94
CA ASP A 270 -14.50 -9.44 22.87
C ASP A 270 -14.13 -8.04 22.33
N LEU A 271 -12.93 -7.89 21.76
CA LEU A 271 -12.49 -6.62 21.15
C LEU A 271 -13.29 -6.27 19.90
N MET A 272 -13.56 -7.26 19.06
CA MET A 272 -14.34 -7.07 17.85
C MET A 272 -15.74 -6.56 18.20
N GLU A 273 -16.43 -7.20 19.14
CA GLU A 273 -17.74 -6.73 19.62
C GLU A 273 -17.68 -5.29 20.12
N LEU A 274 -16.67 -4.94 20.91
CA LEU A 274 -16.47 -3.57 21.40
C LEU A 274 -16.25 -2.56 20.27
N VAL A 275 -15.44 -2.88 19.26
CA VAL A 275 -15.19 -1.99 18.11
C VAL A 275 -16.46 -1.75 17.32
N PHE A 276 -17.19 -2.81 16.95
CA PHE A 276 -18.43 -2.66 16.19
C PHE A 276 -19.51 -1.93 16.98
N LEU A 277 -19.59 -2.17 18.30
CA LEU A 277 -20.47 -1.42 19.18
C LEU A 277 -20.07 0.06 19.26
N SER A 278 -18.78 0.35 19.41
CA SER A 278 -18.26 1.72 19.45
C SER A 278 -18.55 2.45 18.14
N LEU A 279 -18.26 1.86 16.98
CA LEU A 279 -18.59 2.43 15.67
C LEU A 279 -20.09 2.73 15.52
N THR A 280 -20.95 1.83 16.00
CA THR A 280 -22.41 1.99 15.93
C THR A 280 -22.93 3.09 16.86
N LEU A 281 -22.31 3.28 18.03
CA LEU A 281 -22.81 4.19 19.07
C LEU A 281 -22.13 5.56 19.09
N SER A 282 -21.04 5.76 18.33
CA SER A 282 -20.25 6.99 18.40
C SER A 282 -20.76 8.10 17.47
N ASP A 283 -21.87 7.89 16.75
CA ASP A 283 -22.47 8.88 15.85
C ASP A 283 -21.44 9.58 14.93
N LEU A 284 -20.39 8.85 14.52
CA LEU A 284 -19.35 9.42 13.66
C LEU A 284 -19.96 9.72 12.29
N PRO A 285 -19.79 10.94 11.76
CA PRO A 285 -20.30 11.27 10.44
C PRO A 285 -19.49 10.57 9.35
N ALA A 286 -20.07 10.48 8.15
CA ALA A 286 -19.31 10.19 6.95
C ALA A 286 -18.30 11.32 6.68
N ILE A 287 -17.23 11.03 5.93
CA ILE A 287 -16.25 12.06 5.55
C ILE A 287 -16.89 13.05 4.58
N ASP A 288 -16.84 14.34 4.88
CA ASP A 288 -17.41 15.39 4.02
C ASP A 288 -16.42 15.82 2.94
N THR A 289 -15.15 15.99 3.31
CA THR A 289 -14.12 16.56 2.42
C THR A 289 -12.88 15.68 2.35
N LEU A 290 -12.32 15.54 1.16
CA LEU A 290 -11.04 14.88 0.92
C LEU A 290 -9.98 15.91 0.56
N LYS A 291 -8.85 15.92 1.27
CA LYS A 291 -7.70 16.77 0.99
C LYS A 291 -6.43 15.97 0.78
N LEU A 292 -5.63 16.45 -0.15
CA LEU A 292 -4.25 16.05 -0.37
C LEU A 292 -3.32 17.21 -0.07
N GLU A 293 -2.30 16.97 0.75
CA GLU A 293 -1.22 17.92 1.03
C GLU A 293 0.09 17.37 0.47
N TYR A 294 0.76 18.16 -0.37
CA TYR A 294 2.07 17.82 -0.89
C TYR A 294 3.15 18.64 -0.18
N ILE A 295 4.19 17.98 0.34
CA ILE A 295 5.32 18.64 1.00
C ILE A 295 6.66 18.24 0.40
N HIS A 296 7.64 19.14 0.46
CA HIS A 296 9.00 18.84 0.04
C HIS A 296 9.80 18.18 1.16
N GLN A 297 10.33 16.98 0.93
CA GLN A 297 11.01 16.15 1.93
C GLN A 297 12.15 16.88 2.66
N GLU A 298 13.02 17.60 1.93
CA GLU A 298 14.22 18.23 2.52
C GLU A 298 13.90 19.47 3.36
N THR A 299 12.88 20.24 2.96
CA THR A 299 12.60 21.55 3.57
C THR A 299 11.33 21.57 4.43
N ALA A 300 10.56 20.49 4.41
CA ALA A 300 9.21 20.39 4.97
C ALA A 300 8.24 21.50 4.49
N THR A 301 8.53 22.14 3.35
CA THR A 301 7.68 23.22 2.80
C THR A 301 6.46 22.63 2.11
N ILE A 302 5.29 23.24 2.33
CA ILE A 302 4.06 22.88 1.64
C ILE A 302 4.16 23.33 0.19
N LEU A 303 4.08 22.38 -0.74
CA LEU A 303 4.09 22.59 -2.18
C LEU A 303 2.71 22.94 -2.70
N GLY A 304 1.67 22.40 -2.07
CA GLY A 304 0.29 22.76 -2.35
C GLY A 304 -0.70 21.78 -1.70
N THR A 305 -1.96 22.22 -1.66
CA THR A 305 -3.08 21.46 -1.13
C THR A 305 -4.17 21.38 -2.18
N GLU A 306 -4.78 20.21 -2.33
CA GLU A 306 -5.87 19.99 -3.29
C GLU A 306 -7.06 19.33 -2.62
N THR A 307 -8.26 19.80 -2.97
CA THR A 307 -9.51 19.15 -2.58
C THR A 307 -9.92 18.16 -3.66
N VAL A 308 -10.19 16.92 -3.27
CA VAL A 308 -10.58 15.84 -4.20
C VAL A 308 -12.10 15.68 -4.19
N ALA A 309 -12.70 15.71 -5.38
CA ALA A 309 -14.11 15.41 -5.55
C ALA A 309 -14.33 13.89 -5.42
N PHE A 310 -15.28 13.49 -4.59
CA PHE A 310 -15.65 12.08 -4.43
C PHE A 310 -16.84 11.72 -5.33
N GLU A 311 -16.66 10.72 -6.19
CA GLU A 311 -17.73 10.12 -6.99
C GLU A 311 -17.75 8.61 -6.76
N GLU A 312 -18.72 8.13 -5.98
CA GLU A 312 -18.81 6.73 -5.53
C GLU A 312 -18.79 5.74 -6.71
N LYS A 313 -19.50 6.06 -7.80
CA LYS A 313 -19.57 5.20 -8.99
C LYS A 313 -18.21 5.03 -9.67
N GLU A 314 -17.42 6.09 -9.72
CA GLU A 314 -16.08 6.04 -10.32
C GLU A 314 -15.13 5.20 -9.48
N VAL A 315 -15.14 5.39 -8.16
CA VAL A 315 -14.34 4.59 -7.22
C VAL A 315 -14.70 3.12 -7.35
N LYS A 316 -15.99 2.79 -7.30
CA LYS A 316 -16.48 1.42 -7.42
C LYS A 316 -16.08 0.77 -8.75
N SER A 317 -16.21 1.49 -9.86
CA SER A 317 -15.80 0.99 -11.18
C SER A 317 -14.29 0.70 -11.26
N LYS A 318 -13.45 1.57 -10.68
CA LYS A 318 -11.99 1.33 -10.59
C LYS A 318 -11.67 0.13 -9.72
N VAL A 319 -12.28 0.02 -8.54
CA VAL A 319 -12.07 -1.12 -7.64
C VAL A 319 -12.49 -2.43 -8.32
N GLN A 320 -13.66 -2.47 -8.97
CA GLN A 320 -14.11 -3.63 -9.76
C GLN A 320 -13.08 -4.05 -10.80
N HIS A 321 -12.53 -3.09 -11.55
CA HIS A 321 -11.52 -3.36 -12.56
C HIS A 321 -10.22 -3.93 -11.96
N TYR A 322 -9.75 -3.39 -10.83
CA TYR A 322 -8.51 -3.85 -10.18
C TYR A 322 -8.69 -5.19 -9.45
N VAL A 323 -9.82 -5.39 -8.77
CA VAL A 323 -10.19 -6.64 -8.09
C VAL A 323 -10.37 -7.78 -9.09
N ALA A 324 -10.85 -7.51 -10.30
CA ALA A 324 -10.96 -8.54 -11.34
C ALA A 324 -9.61 -9.24 -11.64
N TYR A 325 -8.49 -8.52 -11.57
CA TYR A 325 -7.16 -9.15 -11.65
C TYR A 325 -6.94 -10.08 -10.45
N TRP A 326 -7.12 -9.56 -9.23
CA TRP A 326 -6.85 -10.31 -8.00
C TRP A 326 -7.70 -11.58 -7.85
N MET A 327 -8.92 -11.57 -8.38
CA MET A 327 -9.82 -12.72 -8.43
C MET A 327 -9.51 -13.70 -9.57
N GLY A 328 -8.54 -13.40 -10.43
CA GLY A 328 -8.19 -14.24 -11.59
C GLY A 328 -9.18 -14.13 -12.76
N HIS A 329 -10.02 -13.10 -12.79
CA HIS A 329 -10.99 -12.87 -13.87
C HIS A 329 -10.36 -12.15 -15.08
N ARG A 330 -9.18 -11.56 -14.93
CA ARG A 330 -8.41 -10.97 -16.04
C ARG A 330 -6.91 -10.98 -15.78
N ASP A 331 -6.16 -10.83 -16.87
CA ASP A 331 -4.72 -10.58 -16.84
C ASP A 331 -4.39 -9.13 -16.44
N PRO A 332 -3.22 -8.89 -15.84
CA PRO A 332 -2.75 -7.55 -15.52
C PRO A 332 -2.39 -6.78 -16.80
N GLN A 333 -2.63 -5.48 -16.79
CA GLN A 333 -2.40 -4.61 -17.95
C GLN A 333 -1.19 -3.71 -17.75
N GLY A 334 -0.48 -3.45 -18.87
CA GLY A 334 0.51 -2.37 -18.91
C GLY A 334 -0.16 -1.01 -18.87
N VAL A 335 0.66 0.04 -18.79
CA VAL A 335 0.18 1.42 -18.86
C VAL A 335 -0.45 1.71 -20.23
N ASP A 336 -1.31 2.72 -20.29
CA ASP A 336 -1.74 3.29 -21.57
C ASP A 336 -0.51 3.76 -22.37
N VAL A 337 -0.57 3.69 -23.70
CA VAL A 337 0.56 4.08 -24.57
C VAL A 337 0.98 5.54 -24.33
N GLU A 338 0.01 6.42 -24.07
CA GLU A 338 0.26 7.83 -23.71
C GLU A 338 0.93 8.01 -22.35
N GLU A 339 0.86 6.99 -21.48
CA GLU A 339 1.49 6.94 -20.16
C GLU A 339 2.77 6.09 -20.16
N ALA A 340 3.29 5.70 -21.33
CA ALA A 340 4.54 4.92 -21.46
C ALA A 340 5.77 5.61 -20.85
N TRP A 341 5.73 6.94 -20.65
CA TRP A 341 6.77 7.69 -19.94
C TRP A 341 6.95 7.20 -18.49
N LYS A 342 5.93 6.63 -17.85
CA LYS A 342 6.03 5.97 -16.54
C LYS A 342 7.07 4.84 -16.53
N CYS A 343 7.28 4.17 -17.66
CA CYS A 343 8.22 3.07 -17.78
C CYS A 343 9.68 3.51 -17.70
N ARG A 344 9.99 4.79 -17.90
CA ARG A 344 11.37 5.32 -17.87
C ARG A 344 12.06 5.10 -16.53
N THR A 345 11.29 5.13 -15.44
CA THR A 345 11.79 4.98 -14.08
C THR A 345 11.29 3.71 -13.41
N CYS A 346 10.73 2.77 -14.18
CA CYS A 346 10.24 1.50 -13.64
C CYS A 346 11.41 0.54 -13.39
N ASP A 347 11.49 -0.05 -12.19
CA ASP A 347 12.56 -1.00 -11.85
C ASP A 347 12.52 -2.29 -12.68
N TYR A 348 11.37 -2.58 -13.30
CA TYR A 348 11.13 -3.80 -14.07
C TYR A 348 11.19 -3.58 -15.58
N VAL A 349 11.70 -2.44 -16.01
CA VAL A 349 11.63 -2.02 -17.42
C VAL A 349 12.31 -3.02 -18.38
N ASP A 350 13.35 -3.73 -17.92
CA ASP A 350 14.09 -4.72 -18.72
C ASP A 350 13.35 -6.05 -18.89
N ILE A 351 12.49 -6.40 -17.92
CA ILE A 351 11.72 -7.64 -17.91
C ILE A 351 10.26 -7.46 -18.33
N CYS A 352 9.80 -6.21 -18.47
CA CYS A 352 8.40 -5.89 -18.76
C CYS A 352 7.97 -6.38 -20.15
N GLU A 353 7.05 -7.35 -20.16
CA GLU A 353 6.56 -7.98 -21.40
C GLU A 353 5.76 -7.00 -22.27
N TRP A 354 4.98 -6.11 -21.66
CA TRP A 354 4.25 -5.07 -22.38
C TRP A 354 5.20 -4.16 -23.17
N ARG A 355 6.34 -3.76 -22.58
CA ARG A 355 7.33 -2.92 -23.30
C ARG A 355 7.98 -3.69 -24.45
N ARG A 356 8.24 -4.98 -24.27
CA ARG A 356 8.82 -5.87 -25.28
C ARG A 356 7.86 -6.14 -26.45
N GLY A 357 6.57 -6.30 -26.16
CA GLY A 357 5.51 -6.60 -27.12
C GLY A 357 4.97 -5.38 -27.87
N SER A 358 4.94 -4.20 -27.24
CA SER A 358 4.37 -2.96 -27.80
C SER A 358 5.24 -2.28 -28.88
N GLY A 359 6.35 -2.89 -29.30
CA GLY A 359 7.15 -2.36 -30.41
C GLY A 359 7.75 -0.97 -30.16
N VAL A 360 7.88 -0.53 -28.90
CA VAL A 360 8.72 0.62 -28.52
C VAL A 360 10.17 0.13 -28.51
N LEU A 361 10.64 -0.28 -29.69
CA LEU A 361 12.05 -0.48 -29.96
C LEU A 361 12.73 0.86 -29.72
N SER A 362 13.54 0.96 -28.67
CA SER A 362 14.63 1.91 -28.65
C SER A 362 15.39 1.71 -29.96
N SER A 363 15.38 2.72 -30.81
CA SER A 363 16.02 2.70 -32.12
C SER A 363 17.52 2.48 -31.97
N SER A 364 17.98 1.24 -32.09
CA SER A 364 19.36 0.93 -32.52
C SER A 364 19.51 -0.57 -32.83
N TRP A 365 18.97 -1.01 -33.96
CA TRP A 365 19.58 -2.12 -34.70
C TRP A 365 19.55 -1.80 -36.19
N GLU A 366 20.66 -1.26 -36.69
CA GLU A 366 20.92 -1.29 -38.13
C GLU A 366 21.31 -2.72 -38.55
N PRO A 367 20.67 -3.30 -39.59
CA PRO A 367 21.09 -4.57 -40.14
C PRO A 367 22.21 -4.35 -41.16
N LYS A 368 23.46 -4.72 -40.83
CA LYS A 368 24.53 -4.80 -41.84
C LYS A 368 24.66 -6.21 -42.42
N ALA A 369 23.92 -6.38 -43.51
CA ALA A 369 24.35 -6.88 -44.80
C ALA A 369 25.17 -8.18 -44.88
N LYS A 370 24.54 -9.17 -45.54
CA LYS A 370 25.19 -10.25 -46.30
C LYS A 370 26.42 -9.72 -47.06
N LYS A 371 27.56 -10.40 -46.94
CA LYS A 371 28.55 -10.46 -48.02
C LYS A 371 28.62 -11.88 -48.56
N VAL A 372 28.20 -11.98 -49.81
CA VAL A 372 28.48 -13.05 -50.76
C VAL A 372 29.94 -12.91 -51.21
N LYS A 373 30.77 -13.91 -50.90
CA LYS A 373 31.67 -14.69 -51.77
C LYS A 373 32.82 -15.27 -50.96
#